data_AF-A0A8X6U6H1-F1
#
_entry.id   AF-A0A8X6U6H1-F1
#
_cell.length_a   1.000
_cell.length_b   1.000
_cell.length_c   1.000
_cell.angle_alpha   90.00
_cell.angle_beta   90.00
_cell.angle_gamma   90.00
#
_symmetry.space_group_name_H-M   'P 1'
#
loop_
_entity.id
_entity.type
_entity.pdbx_description
1 polymer ?
#
loop_
_entity_poly.entity_id
_entity_poly.type
_entity_poly.pdbx_seq_one_letter_code
_entity_poly.pdbx_strand_id
1 'polypeptide(L)'
;LISSHTQYFKKFRDKKINRYVIETNKLLIRLDKLICDISSDPEKKKEFEKSIVPWVADSDVPLCPGCAKSFGLSRRWHHCRLCGFVMCNSCSFFISYDFARKLTLPAICDDQCLLQKSSPVPRKGSAASLMSVVNIGSDHHLIRICKDCNMLLQRHEKMIDLKNHRPVIVQIYERLRESMNEVEKLVPQYIDVIESLNSGETDYQLQDAQTLKLKITKLAEKIDAHSKRIAKLEPTEEESSSRAVQLQSGIRMAASQFLRNAVLSLPSPPTQEELARYQSMRLDQVHRRIQQEKEAEMLRNQKENSKSPSPVKSPTQRMAEPVTPDTGWCVSTDTVKEEEDPMIQQINIIHNYIKQARLDHKYDEVRMLENNLKELQLEHSRQKANNY
;
A
#
# COMPACT_ATOMS: atom_id res chain seq x y z
N LEU A 1 7.72 -19.70 -23.89
CA LEU A 1 6.73 -18.63 -24.20
C LEU A 1 5.41 -19.02 -23.53
N ILE A 2 5.01 -18.34 -22.45
CA ILE A 2 3.71 -18.56 -21.82
C ILE A 2 2.68 -17.70 -22.55
N SER A 3 1.82 -18.34 -23.33
CA SER A 3 0.72 -17.66 -24.04
C SER A 3 -0.34 -17.22 -23.03
N SER A 4 -0.50 -15.91 -22.83
CA SER A 4 -1.55 -15.37 -21.95
C SER A 4 -2.91 -15.44 -22.65
N HIS A 5 -3.76 -16.37 -22.21
CA HIS A 5 -5.15 -16.49 -22.69
C HIS A 5 -6.12 -15.55 -21.97
N THR A 6 -5.63 -14.68 -21.09
CA THR A 6 -6.45 -13.80 -20.24
C THR A 6 -7.29 -12.83 -21.07
N GLN A 7 -6.75 -12.26 -22.14
CA GLN A 7 -7.47 -11.27 -22.95
C GLN A 7 -8.60 -11.90 -23.75
N TYR A 8 -8.38 -13.10 -24.29
CA TYR A 8 -9.40 -13.91 -24.96
C TYR A 8 -10.53 -14.27 -23.99
N PHE A 9 -10.19 -14.78 -22.80
CA PHE A 9 -11.17 -15.09 -21.75
C PHE A 9 -12.01 -13.88 -21.35
N LYS A 10 -11.38 -12.71 -21.12
CA LYS A 10 -12.08 -11.47 -20.77
C LYS A 10 -13.12 -11.10 -21.83
N LYS A 11 -12.75 -11.10 -23.12
CA LYS A 11 -13.67 -10.75 -24.21
C LYS A 11 -14.96 -11.58 -24.24
N PHE A 12 -14.88 -12.89 -24.05
CA PHE A 12 -16.07 -13.77 -24.02
C PHE A 12 -16.85 -13.62 -22.72
N ARG A 13 -16.14 -13.50 -21.59
CA ARG A 13 -16.75 -13.25 -20.28
C ARG A 13 -17.54 -11.95 -20.29
N ASP A 14 -16.98 -10.87 -20.84
CA ASP A 14 -17.57 -9.54 -20.86
C ASP A 14 -18.89 -9.53 -21.63
N LYS A 15 -18.97 -10.19 -22.80
CA LYS A 15 -20.23 -10.33 -23.54
C LYS A 15 -21.33 -10.99 -22.71
N LYS A 16 -21.00 -12.07 -21.99
CA LYS A 16 -21.96 -12.80 -21.16
C LYS A 16 -22.35 -12.01 -19.92
N ILE A 17 -21.37 -11.40 -19.25
CA ILE A 17 -21.58 -10.59 -18.04
C ILE A 17 -22.40 -9.34 -18.37
N ASN A 18 -22.11 -8.65 -19.47
CA ASN A 18 -22.82 -7.43 -19.86
C ASN A 18 -24.33 -7.67 -20.00
N ARG A 19 -24.76 -8.79 -20.57
CA ARG A 19 -26.19 -9.14 -20.64
C ARG A 19 -26.82 -9.23 -19.26
N TYR A 20 -26.20 -9.96 -18.32
CA TYR A 20 -26.74 -10.10 -16.97
C TYR A 20 -26.70 -8.78 -16.19
N VAL A 21 -25.61 -8.02 -16.31
CA VAL A 21 -25.46 -6.73 -15.63
C VAL A 21 -26.52 -5.74 -16.11
N ILE A 22 -26.76 -5.65 -17.41
CA ILE A 22 -27.78 -4.75 -17.97
C ILE A 22 -29.17 -5.14 -17.45
N GLU A 23 -29.53 -6.43 -17.52
CA GLU A 23 -30.83 -6.89 -17.05
C GLU A 23 -30.99 -6.72 -15.53
N THR A 24 -29.98 -7.08 -14.73
CA THR A 24 -29.99 -6.85 -13.28
C THR A 24 -30.12 -5.37 -12.94
N ASN A 25 -29.36 -4.47 -13.58
CA ASN A 25 -29.42 -3.04 -13.31
C ASN A 25 -30.80 -2.45 -13.62
N LYS A 26 -31.46 -2.90 -14.70
CA LYS A 26 -32.85 -2.52 -14.99
C LYS A 26 -33.78 -2.95 -13.85
N LEU A 27 -33.61 -4.16 -13.33
CA LEU A 27 -34.40 -4.63 -12.19
C LEU A 27 -34.15 -3.80 -10.94
N LEU A 28 -32.89 -3.47 -10.62
CA LEU A 28 -32.54 -2.67 -9.44
C LEU A 28 -33.14 -1.26 -9.50
N ILE A 29 -33.09 -0.58 -10.66
CA ILE A 29 -33.70 0.76 -10.83
C ILE A 29 -35.22 0.69 -10.63
N ARG A 30 -35.88 -0.34 -11.18
CA ARG A 30 -37.33 -0.53 -11.00
C ARG A 30 -37.68 -0.90 -9.57
N LEU A 31 -36.84 -1.70 -8.93
CA LEU A 31 -36.97 -2.12 -7.54
C LEU A 31 -36.89 -0.90 -6.60
N ASP A 32 -35.94 -0.01 -6.85
CA ASP A 32 -35.76 1.25 -6.11
C ASP A 32 -37.00 2.16 -6.22
N LYS A 33 -37.54 2.33 -7.43
CA LYS A 33 -38.78 3.08 -7.63
C LYS A 33 -39.98 2.48 -6.87
N LEU A 34 -40.10 1.15 -6.85
CA LEU A 34 -41.19 0.46 -6.16
C LEU A 34 -41.15 0.63 -4.63
N ILE A 35 -39.95 0.84 -4.06
CA ILE A 35 -39.80 1.02 -2.60
C ILE A 35 -39.89 2.48 -2.15
N CYS A 36 -39.74 3.46 -3.07
CA CYS A 36 -39.82 4.88 -2.76
C CYS A 36 -41.25 5.43 -2.65
N ASP A 37 -42.23 4.86 -3.35
CA ASP A 37 -43.63 5.32 -3.30
C ASP A 37 -44.54 4.26 -2.66
N ILE A 38 -44.95 4.54 -1.43
CA ILE A 38 -45.84 3.70 -0.63
C ILE A 38 -47.21 4.39 -0.55
N SER A 39 -47.87 4.54 -1.70
CA SER A 39 -49.29 4.89 -1.70
C SER A 39 -50.08 3.85 -0.90
N SER A 40 -50.85 4.30 0.09
CA SER A 40 -51.78 3.46 0.85
C SER A 40 -53.03 3.09 0.05
N ASP A 41 -53.30 3.82 -1.04
CA ASP A 41 -54.42 3.56 -1.96
C ASP A 41 -54.05 2.43 -2.95
N PRO A 42 -54.77 1.29 -2.95
CA PRO A 42 -54.51 0.15 -3.83
C PRO A 42 -54.61 0.45 -5.33
N GLU A 43 -55.51 1.37 -5.74
CA GLU A 43 -55.71 1.68 -7.16
C GLU A 43 -54.55 2.50 -7.69
N LYS A 44 -54.19 3.57 -6.97
CA LYS A 44 -53.00 4.39 -7.26
C LYS A 44 -51.71 3.57 -7.22
N LYS A 45 -51.61 2.64 -6.28
CA LYS A 45 -50.47 1.70 -6.19
C LYS A 45 -50.36 0.84 -7.45
N LYS A 46 -51.48 0.28 -7.92
CA LYS A 46 -51.49 -0.56 -9.13
C LYS A 46 -51.16 0.25 -10.39
N GLU A 47 -51.66 1.48 -10.48
CA GLU A 47 -51.34 2.41 -11.57
C GLU A 47 -49.85 2.78 -11.57
N PHE A 48 -49.30 3.09 -10.38
CA PHE A 48 -47.88 3.34 -10.20
C PHE A 48 -47.01 2.13 -10.58
N GLU A 49 -47.36 0.92 -10.12
CA GLU A 49 -46.66 -0.32 -10.48
C GLU A 49 -46.60 -0.54 -12.00
N LYS A 50 -47.68 -0.19 -12.72
CA LYS A 50 -47.75 -0.26 -14.20
C LYS A 50 -46.97 0.86 -14.89
N SER A 51 -46.84 2.03 -14.26
CA SER A 51 -46.03 3.14 -14.79
C SER A 51 -44.52 2.81 -14.77
N ILE A 52 -44.07 1.96 -13.85
CA ILE A 52 -42.67 1.53 -13.73
C ILE A 52 -42.28 0.54 -14.84
N VAL A 53 -43.18 -0.39 -15.15
CA VAL A 53 -42.96 -1.37 -16.21
C VAL A 53 -44.30 -1.76 -16.87
N PRO A 54 -44.39 -1.75 -18.21
CA PRO A 54 -45.58 -2.23 -18.91
C PRO A 54 -45.85 -3.70 -18.61
N TRP A 55 -47.09 -4.03 -18.28
CA TRP A 55 -47.52 -5.40 -18.01
C TRP A 55 -48.02 -6.06 -19.29
N VAL A 56 -47.60 -7.29 -19.53
CA VAL A 56 -48.08 -8.09 -20.68
C VAL A 56 -49.57 -8.41 -20.48
N ALA A 57 -50.36 -8.29 -21.54
CA ALA A 57 -51.78 -8.60 -21.50
C ALA A 57 -52.02 -10.09 -21.26
N ASP A 58 -53.03 -10.42 -20.45
CA ASP A 58 -53.34 -11.81 -20.08
C ASP A 58 -53.71 -12.66 -21.31
N SER A 59 -54.35 -12.05 -22.31
CA SER A 59 -54.72 -12.67 -23.59
C SER A 59 -53.53 -13.22 -24.38
N ASP A 60 -52.36 -12.59 -24.24
CA ASP A 60 -51.17 -12.90 -25.02
C ASP A 60 -50.38 -14.06 -24.42
N VAL A 61 -50.75 -14.50 -23.21
CA VAL A 61 -50.04 -15.53 -22.44
C VAL A 61 -51.01 -16.64 -22.02
N PRO A 62 -51.32 -17.60 -22.91
CA PRO A 62 -52.25 -18.70 -22.62
C PRO A 62 -51.66 -19.76 -21.68
N LEU A 63 -50.33 -19.89 -21.63
CA LEU A 63 -49.58 -20.85 -20.80
C LEU A 63 -48.62 -20.11 -19.88
N CYS A 64 -48.47 -20.57 -18.64
CA CYS A 64 -47.50 -20.00 -17.70
C CYS A 64 -46.06 -20.22 -18.20
N PRO A 65 -45.26 -19.16 -18.46
CA PRO A 65 -43.89 -19.31 -18.96
C PRO A 65 -42.97 -20.11 -18.03
N GLY A 66 -43.27 -20.13 -16.72
CA GLY A 66 -42.47 -20.85 -15.73
C GLY A 66 -42.74 -22.36 -15.62
N CYS A 67 -43.93 -22.84 -16.01
CA CYS A 67 -44.30 -24.26 -15.84
C CYS A 67 -45.09 -24.86 -17.01
N ALA A 68 -45.32 -24.09 -18.08
CA ALA A 68 -46.08 -24.45 -19.28
C ALA A 68 -47.55 -24.87 -19.06
N LYS A 69 -48.10 -24.72 -17.85
CA LYS A 69 -49.51 -25.04 -17.55
C LYS A 69 -50.44 -23.93 -18.03
N SER A 70 -51.58 -24.29 -18.63
CA SER A 70 -52.60 -23.36 -19.10
C SER A 70 -53.24 -22.56 -17.97
N PHE A 71 -53.52 -21.29 -18.24
CA PHE A 71 -54.34 -20.45 -17.38
C PHE A 71 -55.83 -20.78 -17.55
N GLY A 72 -56.64 -20.44 -16.54
CA GLY A 72 -58.07 -20.70 -16.49
C GLY A 72 -58.67 -20.28 -15.16
N LEU A 73 -59.89 -20.73 -14.85
CA LEU A 73 -60.61 -20.30 -13.64
C LEU A 73 -59.83 -20.56 -12.33
N SER A 74 -59.15 -21.72 -12.25
CA SER A 74 -58.36 -22.12 -11.08
C SER A 74 -56.92 -21.57 -11.10
N ARG A 75 -56.35 -21.32 -12.28
CA ARG A 75 -54.99 -20.78 -12.45
C ARG A 75 -55.07 -19.39 -13.07
N ARG A 76 -54.99 -18.36 -12.23
CA ARG A 76 -55.04 -16.96 -12.64
C ARG A 76 -53.67 -16.41 -13.06
N TRP A 77 -53.71 -15.35 -13.87
CA TRP A 77 -52.55 -14.56 -14.26
C TRP A 77 -52.06 -13.70 -13.09
N HIS A 78 -50.75 -13.62 -12.95
CA HIS A 78 -50.09 -12.69 -12.02
C HIS A 78 -48.90 -12.05 -12.71
N HIS A 79 -48.74 -10.74 -12.55
CA HIS A 79 -47.63 -10.02 -13.15
C HIS A 79 -46.46 -9.87 -12.18
N CYS A 80 -45.25 -9.97 -12.71
CA CYS A 80 -44.04 -9.58 -11.99
C CYS A 80 -43.95 -8.06 -11.95
N ARG A 81 -43.79 -7.48 -10.76
CA ARG A 81 -43.70 -6.02 -10.60
C ARG A 81 -42.42 -5.41 -11.16
N LEU A 82 -41.39 -6.23 -11.45
CA LEU A 82 -40.10 -5.76 -11.98
C LEU A 82 -39.95 -5.89 -13.49
N CYS A 83 -40.58 -6.88 -14.13
CA CYS A 83 -40.45 -7.11 -15.56
C CYS A 83 -41.77 -7.10 -16.34
N GLY A 84 -42.92 -7.08 -15.66
CA GLY A 84 -44.24 -7.07 -16.30
C GLY A 84 -44.68 -8.42 -16.89
N PHE A 85 -43.84 -9.46 -16.85
CA PHE A 85 -44.21 -10.79 -17.35
C PHE A 85 -45.25 -11.47 -16.45
N VAL A 86 -46.07 -12.30 -17.10
CA VAL A 86 -47.11 -13.12 -16.48
C VAL A 86 -46.51 -14.43 -15.95
N MET A 87 -46.95 -14.84 -14.76
CA MET A 87 -46.73 -16.16 -14.18
C MET A 87 -47.94 -16.63 -13.36
N CYS A 88 -48.01 -17.93 -13.07
CA CYS A 88 -48.98 -18.47 -12.10
C CYS A 88 -48.48 -18.31 -10.65
N ASN A 89 -49.37 -18.49 -9.67
CA ASN A 89 -49.02 -18.32 -8.25
C ASN A 89 -47.86 -19.23 -7.81
N SER A 90 -47.84 -20.49 -8.23
CA SER A 90 -46.77 -21.45 -7.93
C SER A 90 -45.42 -21.11 -8.58
N CYS A 91 -45.41 -20.23 -9.58
CA CYS A 91 -44.20 -19.74 -10.23
C CYS A 91 -43.84 -18.30 -9.82
N SER A 92 -44.55 -17.75 -8.83
CA SER A 92 -44.30 -16.42 -8.30
C SER A 92 -43.54 -16.50 -6.98
N PHE A 93 -42.71 -15.48 -6.74
CA PHE A 93 -41.95 -15.28 -5.52
C PHE A 93 -42.31 -13.92 -4.93
N PHE A 94 -42.00 -13.73 -3.65
CA PHE A 94 -42.17 -12.45 -2.97
C PHE A 94 -40.86 -12.06 -2.31
N ILE A 95 -40.49 -10.80 -2.46
CA ILE A 95 -39.35 -10.19 -1.76
C ILE A 95 -39.86 -9.09 -0.85
N SER A 96 -39.20 -8.89 0.30
CA SER A 96 -39.52 -7.79 1.20
C SER A 96 -38.88 -6.48 0.72
N TYR A 97 -39.41 -5.34 1.19
CA TYR A 97 -38.75 -4.06 0.95
C TYR A 97 -37.40 -3.99 1.67
N ASP A 98 -37.20 -4.69 2.79
CA ASP A 98 -35.88 -4.76 3.45
C ASP A 98 -34.83 -5.40 2.55
N PHE A 99 -35.20 -6.52 1.90
CA PHE A 99 -34.35 -7.16 0.91
C PHE A 99 -34.10 -6.23 -0.28
N ALA A 100 -35.15 -5.55 -0.77
CA ALA A 100 -35.03 -4.59 -1.85
C ALA A 100 -34.06 -3.44 -1.51
N ARG A 101 -34.18 -2.83 -0.33
CA ARG A 101 -33.26 -1.79 0.17
C ARG A 101 -31.82 -2.30 0.25
N LYS A 102 -31.59 -3.53 0.75
CA LYS A 102 -30.25 -4.14 0.77
C LYS A 102 -29.61 -4.15 -0.63
N LEU A 103 -30.41 -4.37 -1.68
CA LEU A 103 -29.91 -4.45 -3.05
C LEU A 103 -29.78 -3.10 -3.76
N THR A 104 -30.55 -2.07 -3.38
CA THR A 104 -30.55 -0.76 -4.05
C THR A 104 -29.67 0.27 -3.35
N LEU A 105 -29.35 0.10 -2.07
CA LEU A 105 -28.44 1.00 -1.35
C LEU A 105 -27.01 0.89 -1.94
N PRO A 106 -26.36 2.03 -2.26
CA PRO A 106 -24.94 2.04 -2.56
C PRO A 106 -24.18 1.48 -1.36
N ALA A 107 -23.18 0.62 -1.58
CA ALA A 107 -22.29 0.12 -0.52
C ALA A 107 -21.43 1.23 0.16
N ILE A 108 -21.72 2.51 -0.12
CA ILE A 108 -21.06 3.72 0.35
C ILE A 108 -22.13 4.81 0.49
N CYS A 109 -23.00 4.70 1.49
CA CYS A 109 -23.67 5.87 2.04
C CYS A 109 -23.70 5.69 3.56
N ASP A 110 -22.74 6.34 4.21
CA ASP A 110 -22.62 6.46 5.66
C ASP A 110 -23.64 7.48 6.18
N ASP A 111 -24.89 7.39 5.70
CA ASP A 111 -25.96 8.31 6.05
C ASP A 111 -26.99 7.58 6.90
N GLN A 112 -26.70 7.64 8.19
CA GLN A 112 -27.47 7.14 9.30
C GLN A 112 -28.73 8.00 9.47
N CYS A 113 -29.66 7.95 8.50
CA CYS A 113 -30.94 8.68 8.60
C CYS A 113 -32.20 7.84 8.32
N LEU A 114 -32.09 6.62 7.77
CA LEU A 114 -33.29 5.78 7.52
C LEU A 114 -33.55 4.66 8.55
N LEU A 115 -32.72 4.55 9.60
CA LEU A 115 -32.95 3.63 10.71
C LEU A 115 -33.57 4.37 11.91
N GLN A 116 -34.84 4.73 11.79
CA GLN A 116 -35.65 5.06 12.97
C GLN A 116 -36.29 3.79 13.54
N LYS A 117 -35.69 3.34 14.65
CA LYS A 117 -36.26 2.60 15.80
C LYS A 117 -37.33 1.52 15.51
N SER A 118 -36.91 0.26 15.65
CA SER A 118 -37.70 -0.72 16.41
C SER A 118 -36.77 -1.60 17.24
N SER A 119 -37.00 -1.59 18.55
CA SER A 119 -36.27 -2.31 19.60
C SER A 119 -36.38 -3.84 19.50
N PRO A 120 -35.49 -4.60 20.17
CA PRO A 120 -35.23 -6.01 19.87
C PRO A 120 -35.89 -6.98 20.87
N VAL A 121 -36.50 -8.08 20.39
CA VAL A 121 -36.64 -9.35 21.15
C VAL A 121 -36.75 -10.56 20.17
N PRO A 122 -36.11 -11.73 20.44
CA PRO A 122 -35.92 -12.81 19.47
C PRO A 122 -36.98 -13.93 19.60
N ARG A 123 -37.13 -14.77 18.55
CA ARG A 123 -37.42 -16.22 18.68
C ARG A 123 -37.25 -17.00 17.36
N LYS A 124 -36.57 -18.15 17.47
CA LYS A 124 -36.43 -19.22 16.46
C LYS A 124 -37.75 -19.95 16.24
N GLY A 125 -38.02 -20.39 15.00
CA GLY A 125 -39.04 -21.39 14.67
C GLY A 125 -39.12 -21.65 13.16
N SER A 126 -38.98 -22.92 12.75
CA SER A 126 -38.88 -23.38 11.36
C SER A 126 -40.15 -23.16 10.52
N ALA A 127 -39.91 -23.01 9.21
CA ALA A 127 -40.87 -22.83 8.14
C ALA A 127 -41.63 -24.12 7.78
N ALA A 128 -42.96 -24.04 7.84
CA ALA A 128 -43.96 -24.72 7.00
C ALA A 128 -45.22 -24.93 7.85
N SER A 129 -46.30 -24.16 7.58
CA SER A 129 -47.73 -24.55 7.75
C SER A 129 -48.74 -23.41 8.02
N LEU A 130 -48.41 -22.11 7.92
CA LEU A 130 -49.38 -21.04 8.27
C LEU A 130 -49.78 -20.08 7.14
N MET A 131 -49.81 -20.56 5.89
CA MET A 131 -50.34 -19.79 4.76
C MET A 131 -51.86 -19.99 4.65
N SER A 132 -52.66 -19.50 5.60
CA SER A 132 -54.11 -19.29 5.35
C SER A 132 -54.88 -18.43 6.35
N VAL A 133 -54.35 -18.07 7.51
CA VAL A 133 -55.12 -17.29 8.51
C VAL A 133 -54.24 -16.36 9.34
N VAL A 134 -53.79 -15.25 8.73
CA VAL A 134 -53.38 -14.04 9.46
C VAL A 134 -53.46 -12.87 8.48
N ASN A 135 -54.63 -12.25 8.44
CA ASN A 135 -54.75 -10.86 8.04
C ASN A 135 -55.36 -10.14 9.25
N ILE A 136 -54.54 -9.34 9.92
CA ILE A 136 -54.84 -8.20 10.83
C ILE A 136 -53.52 -7.96 11.60
N GLY A 137 -52.72 -6.98 11.13
CA GLY A 137 -51.67 -6.36 11.95
C GLY A 137 -50.20 -6.63 11.58
N SER A 138 -49.81 -6.51 10.30
CA SER A 138 -48.45 -6.07 9.81
C SER A 138 -48.27 -6.43 8.32
N ASP A 139 -49.12 -5.90 7.45
CA ASP A 139 -49.11 -6.14 6.00
C ASP A 139 -48.02 -5.30 5.28
N HIS A 140 -46.81 -5.31 5.85
CA HIS A 140 -45.72 -4.44 5.45
C HIS A 140 -44.93 -5.06 4.29
N HIS A 141 -45.14 -4.51 3.08
CA HIS A 141 -44.08 -4.32 2.09
C HIS A 141 -43.50 -5.56 1.37
N LEU A 142 -44.35 -6.38 0.74
CA LEU A 142 -43.91 -7.47 -0.16
C LEU A 142 -44.11 -7.12 -1.65
N ILE A 143 -43.12 -7.45 -2.49
CA ILE A 143 -43.13 -7.26 -3.95
C ILE A 143 -43.17 -8.62 -4.64
N ARG A 144 -44.18 -8.87 -5.49
CA ARG A 144 -44.28 -10.12 -6.25
C ARG A 144 -43.39 -10.09 -7.49
N ILE A 145 -42.57 -11.12 -7.65
CA ILE A 145 -41.62 -11.25 -8.77
C ILE A 145 -41.70 -12.64 -9.43
N CYS A 146 -41.23 -12.74 -10.68
CA CYS A 146 -41.10 -14.02 -11.37
C CYS A 146 -39.79 -14.73 -10.97
N LYS A 147 -39.68 -16.02 -11.33
CA LYS A 147 -38.48 -16.84 -11.10
C LYS A 147 -37.20 -16.20 -11.64
N ASP A 148 -37.24 -15.66 -12.85
CA ASP A 148 -36.05 -15.08 -13.50
C ASP A 148 -35.55 -13.83 -12.78
N CYS A 149 -36.46 -12.93 -12.39
CA CYS A 149 -36.11 -11.77 -11.59
C CYS A 149 -35.55 -12.18 -10.23
N ASN A 150 -36.14 -13.19 -9.58
CA ASN A 150 -35.65 -13.71 -8.31
C ASN A 150 -34.20 -14.25 -8.45
N MET A 151 -33.92 -15.03 -9.50
CA MET A 151 -32.57 -15.54 -9.76
C MET A 151 -31.55 -14.42 -10.00
N LEU A 152 -31.92 -13.38 -10.74
CA LEU A 152 -31.04 -12.24 -11.00
C LEU A 152 -30.76 -11.42 -9.74
N LEU A 153 -31.76 -11.19 -8.89
CA LEU A 153 -31.59 -10.47 -7.62
C LEU A 153 -30.78 -11.26 -6.60
N GLN A 154 -31.04 -12.57 -6.42
CA GLN A 154 -30.22 -13.43 -5.55
C GLN A 154 -28.77 -13.51 -6.01
N ARG A 155 -28.53 -13.54 -7.32
CA ARG A 155 -27.17 -13.47 -7.87
C ARG A 155 -26.51 -12.12 -7.56
N HIS A 156 -27.25 -11.02 -7.65
CA HIS A 156 -26.75 -9.71 -7.30
C HIS A 156 -26.40 -9.61 -5.82
N GLU A 157 -27.26 -10.12 -4.93
CA GLU A 157 -26.99 -10.22 -3.50
C GLU A 157 -25.68 -10.96 -3.23
N LYS A 158 -25.51 -12.16 -3.81
CA LYS A 158 -24.25 -12.91 -3.67
C LYS A 158 -23.04 -12.10 -4.17
N MET A 159 -23.18 -11.31 -5.23
CA MET A 159 -22.10 -10.44 -5.71
C MET A 159 -21.83 -9.27 -4.76
N ILE A 160 -22.85 -8.67 -4.15
CA ILE A 160 -22.70 -7.66 -3.09
C ILE A 160 -21.98 -8.29 -1.89
N ASP A 161 -22.45 -9.45 -1.44
CA ASP A 161 -21.87 -10.15 -0.30
C ASP A 161 -20.41 -10.53 -0.56
N LEU A 162 -20.05 -11.00 -1.76
CA LEU A 162 -18.65 -11.28 -2.14
C LEU A 162 -17.77 -10.02 -2.24
N LYS A 163 -18.34 -8.87 -2.66
CA LYS A 163 -17.60 -7.60 -2.71
C LYS A 163 -17.38 -7.02 -1.31
N ASN A 164 -18.41 -7.11 -0.46
CA ASN A 164 -18.38 -6.58 0.91
C ASN A 164 -17.62 -7.51 1.86
N HIS A 165 -17.68 -8.83 1.63
CA HIS A 165 -16.96 -9.84 2.38
C HIS A 165 -15.67 -10.19 1.65
N ARG A 166 -14.62 -9.38 1.84
CA ARG A 166 -13.27 -9.73 1.36
C ARG A 166 -12.89 -11.10 1.96
N PRO A 167 -12.65 -12.14 1.15
CA PRO A 167 -12.34 -13.47 1.68
C PRO A 167 -11.13 -13.42 2.61
N VAL A 168 -11.20 -14.14 3.73
CA VAL A 168 -10.15 -14.13 4.77
C VAL A 168 -8.78 -14.48 4.18
N ILE A 169 -8.73 -15.40 3.22
CA ILE A 169 -7.50 -15.76 2.49
C ILE A 169 -6.88 -14.58 1.75
N VAL A 170 -7.70 -13.73 1.10
CA VAL A 170 -7.22 -12.54 0.37
C VAL A 170 -6.64 -11.54 1.36
N GLN A 171 -7.34 -11.27 2.47
CA GLN A 171 -6.87 -10.34 3.49
C GLN A 171 -5.52 -10.77 4.11
N ILE A 172 -5.32 -12.07 4.35
CA ILE A 172 -4.05 -12.58 4.90
C ILE A 172 -2.96 -12.54 3.83
N TYR A 173 -3.28 -12.86 2.58
CA TYR A 173 -2.33 -12.82 1.46
C TYR A 173 -1.83 -11.40 1.16
N GLU A 174 -2.70 -10.39 1.21
CA GLU A 174 -2.31 -8.99 1.08
C GLU A 174 -1.27 -8.60 2.14
N ARG A 175 -1.53 -8.90 3.42
CA ARG A 175 -0.59 -8.65 4.52
C ARG A 175 0.73 -9.43 4.38
N LEU A 176 0.66 -10.66 3.87
CA LEU A 176 1.83 -11.48 3.55
C LEU A 176 2.70 -10.77 2.50
N ARG A 177 2.09 -10.30 1.41
CA ARG A 177 2.79 -9.60 0.32
C ARG A 177 3.36 -8.26 0.76
N GLU A 178 2.63 -7.49 1.56
CA GLU A 178 3.13 -6.25 2.17
C GLU A 178 4.41 -6.52 2.99
N SER A 179 4.39 -7.56 3.82
CA SER A 179 5.57 -7.95 4.61
C SER A 179 6.75 -8.40 3.75
N MET A 180 6.49 -9.15 2.66
CA MET A 180 7.53 -9.58 1.71
C MET A 180 8.18 -8.39 0.99
N ASN A 181 7.36 -7.46 0.49
CA ASN A 181 7.86 -6.26 -0.20
C ASN A 181 8.72 -5.38 0.73
N GLU A 182 8.36 -5.31 2.01
CA GLU A 182 9.15 -4.55 2.99
C GLU A 182 10.51 -5.20 3.24
N VAL A 183 10.58 -6.54 3.31
CA VAL A 183 11.86 -7.26 3.38
C VAL A 183 12.70 -7.00 2.14
N GLU A 184 12.12 -7.06 0.94
CA GLU A 184 12.84 -6.78 -0.32
C GLU A 184 13.46 -5.38 -0.36
N LYS A 185 12.86 -4.39 0.31
CA LYS A 185 13.42 -3.03 0.42
C LYS A 185 14.51 -2.90 1.48
N LEU A 186 14.39 -3.62 2.61
CA LEU A 186 15.32 -3.53 3.73
C LEU A 186 16.59 -4.35 3.51
N VAL A 187 16.53 -5.43 2.72
CA VAL A 187 17.68 -6.29 2.46
C VAL A 187 18.85 -5.55 1.78
N PRO A 188 18.65 -4.77 0.69
CA PRO A 188 19.73 -3.98 0.09
C PRO A 188 20.34 -2.99 1.07
N GLN A 189 19.51 -2.25 1.82
CA GLN A 189 19.99 -1.29 2.84
C GLN A 189 20.84 -1.97 3.91
N TYR A 190 20.45 -3.17 4.34
CA TYR A 190 21.24 -3.95 5.28
C TYR A 190 22.58 -4.39 4.69
N ILE A 191 22.61 -4.83 3.43
CA ILE A 191 23.85 -5.21 2.74
C ILE A 191 24.80 -4.02 2.65
N ASP A 192 24.31 -2.84 2.25
CA ASP A 192 25.12 -1.62 2.16
C ASP A 192 25.76 -1.25 3.52
N VAL A 193 24.98 -1.33 4.61
CA VAL A 193 25.50 -1.10 5.96
C VAL A 193 26.57 -2.12 6.33
N ILE A 194 26.38 -3.40 6.01
CA ILE A 194 27.38 -4.44 6.30
C ILE A 194 28.66 -4.24 5.49
N GLU A 195 28.57 -3.87 4.21
CA GLU A 195 29.72 -3.60 3.36
C GLU A 195 30.52 -2.38 3.85
N SER A 196 29.84 -1.32 4.27
CA SER A 196 30.47 -0.12 4.85
C SER A 196 31.20 -0.45 6.16
N LEU A 197 30.54 -1.19 7.08
CA LEU A 197 31.15 -1.65 8.33
C LEU A 197 32.38 -2.55 8.10
N ASN A 198 32.29 -3.48 7.14
CA ASN A 198 33.41 -4.37 6.79
C ASN A 198 34.56 -3.63 6.11
N SER A 199 34.28 -2.51 5.45
CA SER A 199 35.28 -1.63 4.86
C SER A 199 35.94 -0.70 5.88
N GLY A 200 35.47 -0.68 7.14
CA GLY A 200 35.97 0.19 8.20
C GLY A 200 35.53 1.65 8.06
N GLU A 201 34.46 1.92 7.29
CA GLU A 201 33.81 3.24 7.25
C GLU A 201 33.15 3.58 8.60
N THR A 202 32.94 4.86 8.84
CA THR A 202 32.28 5.39 10.05
C THR A 202 30.88 5.93 9.78
N ASP A 203 30.37 5.73 8.56
CA ASP A 203 29.05 6.23 8.15
C ASP A 203 27.91 5.54 8.89
N TYR A 204 28.14 4.32 9.36
CA TYR A 204 27.17 3.51 10.10
C TYR A 204 27.77 2.96 11.40
N GLN A 205 26.90 2.76 12.39
CA GLN A 205 27.25 2.11 13.64
C GLN A 205 26.82 0.64 13.64
N LEU A 206 27.48 -0.19 14.46
CA LEU A 206 27.11 -1.59 14.63
C LEU A 206 25.63 -1.75 15.06
N GLN A 207 25.12 -0.80 15.83
CA GLN A 207 23.73 -0.78 16.29
C GLN A 207 22.72 -0.60 15.15
N ASP A 208 23.09 0.09 14.07
CA ASP A 208 22.25 0.28 12.88
C ASP A 208 22.06 -1.05 12.15
N ALA A 209 23.15 -1.80 11.94
CA ALA A 209 23.12 -3.13 11.37
C ALA A 209 22.28 -4.10 12.21
N GLN A 210 22.45 -4.08 13.54
CA GLN A 210 21.67 -4.90 14.47
C GLN A 210 20.17 -4.55 14.41
N THR A 211 19.84 -3.26 14.34
CA THR A 211 18.45 -2.78 14.27
C THR A 211 17.78 -3.19 12.98
N LEU A 212 18.46 -3.03 11.83
CA LEU A 212 17.97 -3.47 10.53
C LEU A 212 17.78 -4.98 10.49
N LYS A 213 18.75 -5.76 10.98
CA LYS A 213 18.65 -7.22 11.07
C LYS A 213 17.45 -7.65 11.91
N LEU A 214 17.22 -7.02 13.06
CA LEU A 214 16.07 -7.32 13.92
C LEU A 214 14.74 -7.01 13.21
N LYS A 215 14.65 -5.89 12.48
CA LYS A 215 13.45 -5.55 11.69
C LYS A 215 13.18 -6.60 10.61
N ILE A 216 14.20 -7.02 9.86
CA ILE A 216 14.09 -8.04 8.82
C ILE A 216 13.64 -9.39 9.43
N THR A 217 14.23 -9.81 10.55
CA THR A 217 13.84 -11.05 11.24
C THR A 217 12.39 -11.01 11.72
N LYS A 218 11.93 -9.89 12.30
CA LYS A 218 10.52 -9.74 12.72
C LYS A 218 9.55 -9.80 11.54
N LEU A 219 9.91 -9.25 10.39
CA LEU A 219 9.10 -9.38 9.17
C LEU A 219 9.09 -10.82 8.65
N ALA A 220 10.23 -11.51 8.72
CA ALA A 220 10.34 -12.93 8.36
C ALA A 220 9.42 -13.82 9.20
N GLU A 221 9.35 -13.58 10.51
CA GLU A 221 8.43 -14.26 11.44
C GLU A 221 6.96 -13.99 11.07
N LYS A 222 6.61 -12.74 10.73
CA LYS A 222 5.25 -12.39 10.25
C LYS A 222 4.89 -13.12 8.96
N ILE A 223 5.82 -13.21 8.01
CA ILE A 223 5.64 -13.93 6.73
C ILE A 223 5.39 -15.42 6.99
N ASP A 224 6.19 -16.06 7.85
CA ASP A 224 5.99 -17.47 8.22
C ASP A 224 4.66 -17.68 8.93
N ALA A 225 4.29 -16.80 9.86
CA ALA A 225 3.01 -16.88 10.57
C ALA A 225 1.80 -16.72 9.64
N HIS A 226 1.82 -15.76 8.72
CA HIS A 226 0.75 -15.54 7.75
C HIS A 226 0.62 -16.70 6.76
N SER A 227 1.74 -17.22 6.25
CA SER A 227 1.73 -18.37 5.34
C SER A 227 1.28 -19.67 6.04
N LYS A 228 1.62 -19.89 7.32
CA LYS A 228 1.03 -20.97 8.15
C LYS A 228 -0.47 -20.80 8.33
N ARG A 229 -0.94 -19.57 8.54
CA ARG A 229 -2.37 -19.28 8.71
C ARG A 229 -3.15 -19.59 7.43
N ILE A 230 -2.62 -19.22 6.27
CA ILE A 230 -3.23 -19.53 4.96
C ILE A 230 -3.33 -21.05 4.75
N ALA A 231 -2.29 -21.82 5.11
CA ALA A 231 -2.30 -23.27 4.99
C ALA A 231 -3.29 -23.99 5.92
N LYS A 232 -3.77 -23.32 6.98
CA LYS A 232 -4.75 -23.85 7.94
C LYS A 232 -6.19 -23.42 7.66
N LEU A 233 -6.45 -22.62 6.62
CA LEU A 233 -7.81 -22.19 6.29
C LEU A 233 -8.59 -23.38 5.72
N GLU A 234 -9.67 -23.76 6.38
CA GLU A 234 -10.58 -24.79 5.87
C GLU A 234 -11.30 -24.28 4.61
N PRO A 235 -11.33 -25.06 3.51
CA PRO A 235 -12.07 -24.69 2.32
C PRO A 235 -13.57 -24.74 2.61
N THR A 236 -14.29 -23.66 2.28
CA THR A 236 -15.75 -23.60 2.34
C THR A 236 -16.39 -24.67 1.45
N GLU A 237 -17.48 -25.29 1.91
CA GLU A 237 -18.13 -26.48 1.31
C GLU A 237 -18.51 -26.34 -0.18
N GLU A 238 -18.62 -25.12 -0.72
CA GLU A 238 -18.99 -24.85 -2.13
C GLU A 238 -17.78 -24.78 -3.10
N GLU A 239 -16.54 -24.73 -2.62
CA GLU A 239 -15.34 -24.64 -3.45
C GLU A 239 -14.66 -26.01 -3.58
N SER A 240 -14.51 -26.52 -4.80
CA SER A 240 -13.81 -27.76 -5.11
C SER A 240 -12.47 -27.88 -4.35
N SER A 241 -12.45 -28.68 -3.28
CA SER A 241 -11.44 -28.66 -2.22
C SER A 241 -9.99 -28.85 -2.72
N SER A 242 -9.80 -29.59 -3.83
CA SER A 242 -8.48 -29.86 -4.39
C SER A 242 -7.75 -28.61 -4.89
N ARG A 243 -8.43 -27.67 -5.57
CA ARG A 243 -7.79 -26.47 -6.13
C ARG A 243 -7.46 -25.44 -5.05
N ALA A 244 -8.32 -25.29 -4.06
CA ALA A 244 -8.09 -24.39 -2.92
C ALA A 244 -6.87 -24.82 -2.11
N VAL A 245 -6.75 -26.13 -1.83
CA VAL A 245 -5.60 -26.70 -1.13
C VAL A 245 -4.30 -26.55 -1.93
N GLN A 246 -4.35 -26.76 -3.25
CA GLN A 246 -3.19 -26.52 -4.13
C GLN A 246 -2.73 -25.06 -4.08
N LEU A 247 -3.66 -24.10 -4.10
CA LEU A 247 -3.34 -22.68 -3.98
C LEU A 247 -2.67 -22.35 -2.63
N GLN A 248 -3.25 -22.82 -1.52
CA GLN A 248 -2.71 -22.61 -0.18
C GLN A 248 -1.29 -23.19 -0.03
N SER A 249 -1.08 -24.42 -0.54
CA SER A 249 0.22 -25.07 -0.56
C SER A 249 1.23 -24.29 -1.41
N GLY A 250 0.82 -23.82 -2.59
CA GLY A 250 1.66 -22.99 -3.46
C GLY A 250 2.09 -21.68 -2.80
N ILE A 251 1.18 -21.00 -2.10
CA ILE A 251 1.49 -19.78 -1.34
C ILE A 251 2.49 -20.09 -0.22
N ARG A 252 2.30 -21.19 0.52
CA ARG A 252 3.21 -21.60 1.59
C ARG A 252 4.60 -21.91 1.04
N MET A 253 4.70 -22.66 -0.05
CA MET A 253 5.97 -22.98 -0.70
C MET A 253 6.70 -21.72 -1.16
N ALA A 254 5.99 -20.79 -1.82
CA ALA A 254 6.57 -19.53 -2.29
C ALA A 254 7.08 -18.67 -1.12
N ALA A 255 6.32 -18.56 -0.03
CA ALA A 255 6.75 -17.84 1.16
C ALA A 255 7.99 -18.49 1.82
N SER A 256 8.01 -19.82 1.94
CA SER A 256 9.17 -20.53 2.48
C SER A 256 10.42 -20.39 1.59
N GLN A 257 10.26 -20.40 0.27
CA GLN A 257 11.37 -20.17 -0.66
C GLN A 257 11.91 -18.74 -0.56
N PHE A 258 11.02 -17.76 -0.46
CA PHE A 258 11.41 -16.37 -0.23
C PHE A 258 12.23 -16.20 1.05
N LEU A 259 11.75 -16.76 2.17
CA LEU A 259 12.46 -16.67 3.46
C LEU A 259 13.85 -17.30 3.41
N ARG A 260 14.00 -18.42 2.69
CA ARG A 260 15.31 -19.05 2.48
C ARG A 260 16.26 -18.14 1.70
N ASN A 261 15.78 -17.52 0.63
CA ASN A 261 16.63 -16.73 -0.26
C ASN A 261 16.93 -15.31 0.28
N ALA A 262 15.95 -14.67 0.91
CA ALA A 262 16.05 -13.26 1.29
C ALA A 262 16.54 -13.04 2.73
N VAL A 263 16.28 -13.99 3.64
CA VAL A 263 16.57 -13.81 5.08
C VAL A 263 17.68 -14.73 5.56
N LEU A 264 17.64 -16.03 5.19
CA LEU A 264 18.68 -16.97 5.63
C LEU A 264 20.01 -16.79 4.91
N SER A 265 20.02 -16.16 3.74
CA SER A 265 21.24 -15.84 2.99
C SER A 265 21.91 -14.53 3.44
N LEU A 266 21.39 -13.85 4.46
CA LEU A 266 21.94 -12.55 4.91
C LEU A 266 23.25 -12.72 5.68
N PRO A 267 24.28 -11.90 5.39
CA PRO A 267 25.54 -11.92 6.14
C PRO A 267 25.31 -11.51 7.60
N SER A 268 26.10 -12.06 8.52
CA SER A 268 26.10 -11.62 9.92
C SER A 268 26.80 -10.27 10.08
N PRO A 269 26.33 -9.40 10.99
CA PRO A 269 27.06 -8.18 11.31
C PRO A 269 28.41 -8.53 11.92
N PRO A 270 29.47 -7.74 11.65
CA PRO A 270 30.79 -7.96 12.24
C PRO A 270 30.71 -7.81 13.77
N THR A 271 31.54 -8.56 14.49
CA THR A 271 31.69 -8.38 15.93
C THR A 271 32.36 -7.04 16.25
N GLN A 272 32.20 -6.55 17.49
CA GLN A 272 32.83 -5.30 17.93
C GLN A 272 34.36 -5.33 17.75
N GLU A 273 34.97 -6.49 17.98
CA GLU A 273 36.40 -6.70 17.80
C GLU A 273 36.83 -6.66 16.32
N GLU A 274 36.05 -7.29 15.44
CA GLU A 274 36.30 -7.25 13.98
C GLU A 274 36.12 -5.84 13.43
N LEU A 275 35.08 -5.12 13.86
CA LEU A 275 34.87 -3.73 13.46
C LEU A 275 36.03 -2.83 13.88
N ALA A 276 36.52 -2.97 15.13
CA ALA A 276 37.68 -2.23 15.61
C ALA A 276 38.95 -2.55 14.79
N ARG A 277 39.13 -3.82 14.37
CA ARG A 277 40.22 -4.22 13.47
C ARG A 277 40.10 -3.56 12.09
N TYR A 278 38.91 -3.58 11.48
CA TYR A 278 38.69 -2.95 10.16
C TYR A 278 38.93 -1.44 10.20
N GLN A 279 38.45 -0.77 11.25
CA GLN A 279 38.68 0.66 11.46
C GLN A 279 40.18 0.97 11.64
N SER A 280 40.89 0.19 12.45
CA SER A 280 42.34 0.33 12.65
C SER A 280 43.11 0.12 11.34
N MET A 281 42.79 -0.92 10.58
CA MET A 281 43.41 -1.18 9.28
C MET A 281 43.17 -0.05 8.28
N ARG A 282 41.96 0.54 8.26
CA ARG A 282 41.65 1.68 7.39
C ARG A 282 42.41 2.92 7.80
N LEU A 283 42.50 3.23 9.10
CA LEU A 283 43.28 4.34 9.63
C LEU A 283 44.76 4.22 9.24
N ASP A 284 45.34 3.03 9.40
CA ASP A 284 46.72 2.75 8.99
C ASP A 284 46.95 2.93 7.48
N GLN A 285 45.99 2.48 6.64
CA GLN A 285 46.08 2.67 5.19
C GLN A 285 46.01 4.15 4.81
N VAL A 286 45.11 4.92 5.43
CA VAL A 286 44.99 6.37 5.21
C VAL A 286 46.27 7.07 5.66
N HIS A 287 46.81 6.73 6.85
CA HIS A 287 48.08 7.26 7.33
C HIS A 287 49.24 6.98 6.36
N ARG A 288 49.35 5.74 5.85
CA ARG A 288 50.37 5.40 4.86
C ARG A 288 50.23 6.20 3.56
N ARG A 289 49.01 6.43 3.06
CA ARG A 289 48.79 7.26 1.86
C ARG A 289 49.21 8.71 2.09
N ILE A 290 48.81 9.30 3.21
CA ILE A 290 49.19 10.69 3.57
C ILE A 290 50.71 10.83 3.70
N GLN A 291 51.38 9.86 4.33
CA GLN A 291 52.84 9.83 4.46
C GLN A 291 53.52 9.82 3.09
N GLN A 292 53.07 8.95 2.17
CA GLN A 292 53.60 8.86 0.82
C GLN A 292 53.38 10.14 0.00
N GLU A 293 52.20 10.75 0.11
CA GLU A 293 51.90 12.03 -0.55
C GLU A 293 52.79 13.16 -0.02
N LYS A 294 52.98 13.25 1.31
CA LYS A 294 53.89 14.24 1.93
C LYS A 294 55.34 14.06 1.50
N GLU A 295 55.83 12.81 1.43
CA GLU A 295 57.19 12.51 0.96
C GLU A 295 57.36 12.85 -0.53
N ALA A 296 56.37 12.55 -1.37
CA ALA A 296 56.37 12.93 -2.78
C ALA A 296 56.35 14.45 -2.99
N GLU A 297 55.58 15.19 -2.18
CA GLU A 297 55.53 16.65 -2.19
C GLU A 297 56.88 17.27 -1.79
N MET A 298 57.52 16.76 -0.72
CA MET A 298 58.86 17.21 -0.31
C MET A 298 59.91 16.97 -1.40
N LEU A 299 59.86 15.83 -2.09
CA LEU A 299 60.74 15.51 -3.22
C LEU A 299 60.51 16.45 -4.42
N ARG A 300 59.26 16.86 -4.67
CA ARG A 300 58.95 17.89 -5.70
C ARG A 300 59.53 19.24 -5.32
N ASN A 301 59.34 19.69 -4.08
CA ASN A 301 59.88 20.95 -3.59
C ASN A 301 61.42 20.98 -3.60
N GLN A 302 62.09 19.87 -3.27
CA GLN A 302 63.57 19.79 -3.40
C GLN A 302 64.05 19.89 -4.85
N LYS A 303 63.32 19.30 -5.82
CA LYS A 303 63.64 19.41 -7.25
C LYS A 303 63.39 20.81 -7.81
N GLU A 304 62.43 21.55 -7.26
CA GLU A 304 62.21 22.96 -7.62
C GLU A 304 63.25 23.87 -6.98
N ASN A 305 63.66 23.61 -5.73
CA ASN A 305 64.67 24.41 -5.01
C ASN A 305 66.12 24.17 -5.52
N SER A 306 66.35 23.12 -6.31
CA SER A 306 67.64 22.83 -6.96
C SER A 306 67.74 23.39 -8.40
N LYS A 307 66.69 24.06 -8.91
CA LYS A 307 66.78 24.88 -10.12
C LYS A 307 67.16 26.32 -9.73
N SER A 308 68.41 26.71 -9.97
CA SER A 308 68.90 28.09 -9.79
C SER A 308 68.12 29.10 -10.67
N PRO A 309 68.01 30.38 -10.24
CA PRO A 309 67.19 31.38 -10.93
C PRO A 309 67.84 31.79 -12.25
N SER A 310 67.05 31.78 -13.33
CA SER A 310 67.46 32.42 -14.59
C SER A 310 67.33 33.95 -14.46
N PRO A 311 68.15 34.75 -15.16
CA PRO A 311 68.30 36.17 -14.88
C PRO A 311 67.04 36.97 -15.21
N VAL A 312 66.72 37.87 -14.29
CA VAL A 312 65.72 38.94 -14.45
C VAL A 312 66.00 39.73 -15.73
N LYS A 313 64.96 39.87 -16.57
CA LYS A 313 64.78 41.05 -17.43
C LYS A 313 63.50 41.75 -16.99
N SER A 314 63.63 43.03 -16.64
CA SER A 314 62.52 43.97 -16.52
C SER A 314 63.02 45.34 -17.00
N PRO A 315 62.15 46.30 -17.40
CA PRO A 315 60.69 46.27 -17.39
C PRO A 315 60.05 46.70 -18.73
N THR A 316 58.78 46.36 -18.95
CA THR A 316 57.90 47.25 -19.71
C THR A 316 56.53 47.25 -19.07
N GLN A 317 56.18 48.40 -18.51
CA GLN A 317 54.84 48.71 -18.01
C GLN A 317 53.83 48.58 -19.14
N ARG A 318 52.79 47.77 -18.95
CA ARG A 318 51.47 48.05 -19.50
C ARG A 318 50.42 47.81 -18.44
N MET A 319 49.45 48.70 -18.51
CA MET A 319 48.47 49.04 -17.50
C MET A 319 47.50 47.88 -17.26
N ALA A 320 47.08 47.75 -16.02
CA ALA A 320 46.03 46.82 -15.63
C ALA A 320 44.67 47.35 -16.12
N GLU A 321 43.91 46.47 -16.77
CA GLU A 321 42.45 46.52 -16.81
C GLU A 321 41.89 45.27 -16.12
N PRO A 322 40.76 45.37 -15.42
CA PRO A 322 40.37 44.44 -14.38
C PRO A 322 39.60 43.24 -14.97
N VAL A 323 40.07 42.03 -14.68
CA VAL A 323 39.32 40.80 -14.92
C VAL A 323 38.73 40.33 -13.59
N THR A 324 37.41 40.18 -13.63
CA THR A 324 36.46 39.86 -12.58
C THR A 324 36.75 38.56 -11.84
N PRO A 325 36.49 38.48 -10.51
CA PRO A 325 36.49 37.21 -9.79
C PRO A 325 35.09 36.59 -9.90
N ASP A 326 34.94 35.54 -10.69
CA ASP A 326 33.83 34.62 -10.48
C ASP A 326 34.30 33.17 -10.63
N THR A 327 33.82 32.32 -9.72
CA THR A 327 34.07 30.88 -9.47
C THR A 327 35.12 30.45 -8.43
N GLY A 328 35.45 31.30 -7.46
CA GLY A 328 35.89 30.84 -6.13
C GLY A 328 34.70 30.76 -5.16
N TRP A 329 34.46 29.59 -4.56
CA TRP A 329 33.45 29.41 -3.52
C TRP A 329 33.77 30.32 -2.32
N CYS A 330 32.87 31.25 -2.00
CA CYS A 330 33.01 32.21 -0.91
C CYS A 330 31.73 32.17 -0.07
N VAL A 331 31.87 32.04 1.26
CA VAL A 331 30.75 32.05 2.21
C VAL A 331 30.79 33.36 2.98
N SER A 332 29.64 34.04 3.04
CA SER A 332 29.44 35.28 3.77
C SER A 332 29.57 35.05 5.28
N THR A 333 30.51 35.74 5.91
CA THR A 333 30.60 35.83 7.37
C THR A 333 29.58 36.86 7.85
N ASP A 334 28.48 36.40 8.45
CA ASP A 334 27.63 37.29 9.25
C ASP A 334 28.34 37.63 10.57
N THR A 335 28.24 38.90 10.91
CA THR A 335 28.77 39.65 12.05
C THR A 335 29.01 38.84 13.33
N VAL A 336 30.27 38.71 13.73
CA VAL A 336 30.67 38.25 15.08
C VAL A 336 31.23 39.45 15.85
N LYS A 337 30.72 39.65 17.07
CA LYS A 337 31.03 40.76 17.98
C LYS A 337 32.52 40.82 18.31
N GLU A 338 33.09 42.01 18.23
CA GLU A 338 34.49 42.34 18.55
C GLU A 338 34.75 42.30 20.06
N GLU A 339 34.83 41.12 20.69
CA GLU A 339 35.33 41.03 22.08
C GLU A 339 35.83 39.63 22.51
N GLU A 340 36.20 38.76 21.56
CA GLU A 340 36.81 37.46 21.87
C GLU A 340 38.25 37.35 21.32
N ASP A 341 39.10 36.62 22.05
CA ASP A 341 40.46 36.23 21.66
C ASP A 341 40.50 35.79 20.19
N PRO A 342 41.42 36.31 19.36
CA PRO A 342 41.52 35.97 17.93
C PRO A 342 41.59 34.47 17.67
N MET A 343 42.10 33.68 18.61
CA MET A 343 42.14 32.23 18.51
C MET A 343 40.77 31.57 18.71
N ILE A 344 39.95 32.09 19.63
CA ILE A 344 38.56 31.64 19.85
C ILE A 344 37.70 32.00 18.63
N GLN A 345 37.92 33.18 18.04
CA GLN A 345 37.25 33.58 16.81
C GLN A 345 37.53 32.60 15.67
N GLN A 346 38.79 32.19 15.50
CA GLN A 346 39.18 31.22 14.48
C GLN A 346 38.54 29.82 14.72
N ILE A 347 38.47 29.38 15.98
CA ILE A 347 37.78 28.14 16.38
C ILE A 347 36.29 28.20 15.99
N ASN A 348 35.62 29.31 16.27
CA ASN A 348 34.20 29.52 15.95
C ASN A 348 33.95 29.55 14.42
N ILE A 349 34.86 30.16 13.65
CA ILE A 349 34.79 30.19 12.19
C ILE A 349 34.88 28.76 11.62
N ILE A 350 35.82 27.95 12.11
CA ILE A 350 36.01 26.57 11.64
C ILE A 350 34.84 25.68 12.05
N HIS A 351 34.25 25.87 13.24
CA HIS A 351 33.01 25.20 13.63
C HIS A 351 31.88 25.44 12.62
N ASN A 352 31.72 26.69 12.16
CA ASN A 352 30.71 27.04 11.16
C ASN A 352 31.00 26.39 9.80
N TYR A 353 32.27 26.32 9.39
CA TYR A 353 32.66 25.63 8.15
C TYR A 353 32.44 24.12 8.22
N ILE A 354 32.69 23.47 9.35
CA ILE A 354 32.37 22.04 9.54
C ILE A 354 30.86 21.82 9.39
N LYS A 355 30.04 22.69 10.00
CA LYS A 355 28.59 22.60 9.92
C LYS A 355 28.10 22.75 8.47
N GLN A 356 28.66 23.70 7.72
CA GLN A 356 28.32 23.93 6.32
C GLN A 356 28.80 22.78 5.43
N ALA A 357 30.03 22.28 5.61
CA ALA A 357 30.58 21.16 4.84
C ALA A 357 29.81 19.85 5.08
N ARG A 358 29.27 19.64 6.28
CA ARG A 358 28.37 18.52 6.58
C ARG A 358 27.02 18.63 5.87
N LEU A 359 26.46 19.84 5.75
CA LEU A 359 25.22 20.09 5.00
C LEU A 359 25.44 19.90 3.48
N ASP A 360 26.62 20.26 2.99
CA ASP A 360 26.98 20.15 1.57
C ASP A 360 27.57 18.77 1.19
N HIS A 361 27.53 17.78 2.10
CA HIS A 361 28.05 16.42 1.91
C HIS A 361 29.52 16.34 1.46
N LYS A 362 30.32 17.33 1.88
CA LYS A 362 31.75 17.47 1.56
C LYS A 362 32.61 16.88 2.68
N TYR A 363 32.64 15.55 2.77
CA TYR A 363 33.20 14.84 3.92
C TYR A 363 34.74 14.91 4.02
N ASP A 364 35.45 15.13 2.91
CA ASP A 364 36.91 15.33 2.94
C ASP A 364 37.27 16.68 3.58
N GLU A 365 36.49 17.72 3.28
CA GLU A 365 36.60 19.04 3.88
C GLU A 365 36.21 19.01 5.36
N VAL A 366 35.16 18.25 5.73
CA VAL A 366 34.80 18.02 7.14
C VAL A 366 35.98 17.41 7.90
N ARG A 367 36.61 16.36 7.36
CA ARG A 367 37.77 15.70 8.00
C ARG A 367 38.96 16.65 8.15
N MET A 368 39.25 17.46 7.14
CA MET A 368 40.34 18.44 7.20
C MET A 368 40.07 19.53 8.24
N LEU A 369 38.84 20.06 8.27
CA LEU A 369 38.44 21.10 9.20
C LEU A 369 38.37 20.58 10.65
N GLU A 370 37.95 19.33 10.88
CA GLU A 370 37.96 18.70 12.20
C GLU A 370 39.38 18.51 12.74
N ASN A 371 40.33 18.13 11.89
CA ASN A 371 41.73 18.03 12.28
C ASN A 371 42.33 19.41 12.59
N ASN A 372 42.06 20.41 11.75
CA ASN A 372 42.52 21.78 11.99
C ASN A 372 41.92 22.37 13.27
N LEU A 373 40.64 22.08 13.54
CA LEU A 373 39.97 22.44 14.78
C LEU A 373 40.66 21.84 16.00
N LYS A 374 41.02 20.55 15.94
CA LYS A 374 41.72 19.86 17.03
C LYS A 374 43.09 20.47 17.30
N GLU A 375 43.82 20.83 16.25
CA GLU A 375 45.12 21.51 16.37
C GLU A 375 44.99 22.89 17.00
N LEU A 376 44.00 23.69 16.59
CA LEU A 376 43.75 25.02 17.15
C LEU A 376 43.30 24.96 18.61
N GLN A 377 42.48 23.97 18.99
CA GLN A 377 42.08 23.76 20.38
C GLN A 377 43.27 23.33 21.26
N LEU A 378 44.18 22.50 20.73
CA LEU A 378 45.40 22.11 21.42
C LEU A 378 46.32 23.32 21.64
N GLU A 379 46.51 24.14 20.60
CA GLU A 379 47.35 25.34 20.68
C GLU A 379 46.74 26.39 21.62
N HIS A 380 45.43 26.60 21.58
CA HIS A 380 44.72 27.46 22.53
C HIS A 380 44.88 26.98 23.98
N SER A 381 44.81 25.66 24.20
CA SER A 381 45.05 25.07 25.54
C SER A 381 46.50 25.27 25.99
N ARG A 382 47.47 25.19 25.06
CA ARG A 382 48.89 25.45 25.32
C ARG A 382 49.15 26.93 25.65
N GLN A 383 48.49 27.84 24.95
CA GLN A 383 48.59 29.29 25.21
C GLN A 383 47.97 29.67 26.55
N LYS A 384 46.84 29.07 26.93
CA LYS A 384 46.27 29.24 28.27
C LYS A 384 47.15 28.66 29.39
N ALA A 385 47.82 27.55 29.14
CA ALA A 385 48.74 26.93 30.10
C ALA A 385 50.06 27.70 30.29
N ASN A 386 50.50 28.46 29.27
CA ASN A 386 51.70 29.30 29.33
C ASN A 386 51.44 30.73 29.86
N ASN A 387 50.19 31.14 29.99
CA ASN A 387 49.77 32.45 30.52
C ASN A 387 49.35 32.41 32.00
N TYR A 388 49.54 31.27 32.68
CA TYR A 388 49.44 31.06 34.13
C TYR A 388 50.77 30.52 34.65
#